data_AF-A0A6I9PL32-F1
#
_entry.id   AF-A0A6I9PL32-F1
#
_cell.length_a   1.000
_cell.length_b   1.000
_cell.length_c   1.000
_cell.angle_alpha   90.00
_cell.angle_beta   90.00
_cell.angle_gamma   90.00
#
_symmetry.space_group_name_H-M   'P 1'
#
loop_
_entity.id
_entity.type
_entity.pdbx_description
1 polymer ?
#
loop_
_entity_poly.entity_id
_entity_poly.type
_entity_poly.pdbx_seq_one_letter_code
_entity_poly.pdbx_strand_id
1 'polypeptide(L)'
;MGQVPIMVKSKLCNLHGLSPKKLVEHHEESEEMGGYFIVNGNEKVIRMLIMPRRNYPIAMSRPKWRSRGQGYTQYGISMRCVKEEHTAVNMNLHYLENGTVMLNFIYQKELFFLPLGFALK
;
A
#
# COMPACT_ATOMS: atom_id res chain seq x y z
N MET A 1 -22.08 -0.23 -14.45
CA MET A 1 -21.43 -0.28 -13.11
C MET A 1 -22.42 -0.91 -12.14
N GLY A 2 -21.98 -1.88 -11.32
CA GLY A 2 -22.83 -2.62 -10.38
C GLY A 2 -22.85 -2.02 -8.97
N GLN A 3 -23.43 -2.75 -8.01
CA GLN A 3 -23.45 -2.36 -6.59
C GLN A 3 -22.11 -2.70 -5.92
N VAL A 4 -21.60 -1.78 -5.10
CA VAL A 4 -20.37 -1.95 -4.30
C VAL A 4 -20.76 -1.96 -2.82
N PRO A 5 -20.26 -2.91 -2.01
CA PRO A 5 -20.51 -2.91 -0.57
C PRO A 5 -20.05 -1.61 0.09
N ILE A 6 -20.91 -1.04 0.94
CA ILE A 6 -20.63 0.18 1.68
C ILE A 6 -20.19 -0.19 3.10
N MET A 7 -19.17 0.49 3.62
CA MET A 7 -18.71 0.30 5.00
C MET A 7 -19.76 0.86 5.98
N VAL A 8 -20.14 0.07 6.97
CA VAL A 8 -21.10 0.47 8.01
C VAL A 8 -20.57 1.68 8.78
N LYS A 9 -21.45 2.67 9.02
CA LYS A 9 -21.16 4.01 9.60
C LYS A 9 -20.19 4.90 8.81
N SER A 10 -19.79 4.54 7.60
CA SER A 10 -19.08 5.47 6.70
C SER A 10 -20.01 6.57 6.18
N LYS A 11 -19.45 7.63 5.59
CA LYS A 11 -20.21 8.79 5.03
C LYS A 11 -21.35 8.41 4.07
N LEU A 12 -21.24 7.25 3.39
CA LEU A 12 -22.24 6.77 2.43
C LEU A 12 -23.26 5.79 3.05
N CYS A 13 -23.10 5.42 4.31
CA CYS A 13 -24.01 4.54 5.03
C CYS A 13 -25.17 5.35 5.64
N ASN A 14 -26.37 4.77 5.65
CA ASN A 14 -27.56 5.39 6.26
C ASN A 14 -27.43 5.62 7.77
N LEU A 15 -26.51 4.92 8.44
CA LEU A 15 -26.25 5.06 9.88
C LEU A 15 -25.28 6.20 10.20
N HIS A 16 -24.75 6.91 9.19
CA HIS A 16 -23.77 7.96 9.39
C HIS A 16 -24.32 9.13 10.20
N GLY A 17 -23.69 9.42 11.35
CA GLY A 17 -24.05 10.55 12.21
C GLY A 17 -25.38 10.38 12.97
N LEU A 18 -25.98 9.19 12.98
CA LEU A 18 -27.15 8.92 13.81
C LEU A 18 -26.76 8.93 15.30
N SER A 19 -27.62 9.54 16.12
CA SER A 19 -27.53 9.46 17.58
C SER A 19 -27.88 8.06 18.08
N PRO A 20 -27.39 7.62 19.26
CA PRO A 20 -27.70 6.31 19.84
C PRO A 20 -29.20 5.97 19.87
N LYS A 21 -30.06 6.95 20.20
CA LYS A 21 -31.52 6.77 20.18
C LYS A 21 -32.06 6.40 18.79
N LYS A 22 -31.59 7.10 17.76
CA LYS A 22 -31.98 6.84 16.36
C LYS A 22 -31.43 5.51 15.85
N LEU A 23 -30.26 5.07 16.30
CA LEU A 23 -29.74 3.74 15.98
C LEU A 23 -30.68 2.65 16.49
N VAL A 24 -31.10 2.75 17.76
CA VAL A 24 -32.08 1.81 18.34
C VAL A 24 -33.42 1.85 17.60
N GLU A 25 -33.91 3.04 17.21
CA GLU A 25 -35.13 3.18 16.38
C GLU A 25 -35.00 2.51 15.00
N HIS A 26 -33.77 2.38 14.48
CA HIS A 26 -33.48 1.70 13.22
C HIS A 26 -33.08 0.22 13.41
N HIS A 27 -33.30 -0.35 14.61
CA HIS A 27 -32.96 -1.73 14.96
C HIS A 27 -31.46 -2.05 14.95
N GLU A 28 -30.64 -1.04 15.18
CA GLU A 28 -29.18 -1.16 15.33
C GLU A 28 -28.79 -1.09 16.81
N GLU A 29 -27.58 -1.56 17.12
CA GLU A 29 -27.02 -1.40 18.46
C GLU A 29 -26.80 0.08 18.81
N SER A 30 -27.12 0.47 20.05
CA SER A 30 -26.98 1.86 20.51
C SER A 30 -25.55 2.41 20.41
N GLU A 31 -24.56 1.51 20.47
CA GLU A 31 -23.12 1.79 20.36
C GLU A 31 -22.48 1.13 19.12
N GLU A 32 -23.25 0.90 18.05
CA GLU A 32 -22.74 0.31 16.79
C GLU A 32 -21.42 0.98 16.37
N MET A 33 -20.36 0.19 16.19
CA MET A 33 -19.00 0.70 15.94
C MET A 33 -18.76 0.98 14.45
N GLY A 34 -19.37 0.20 13.56
CA GLY A 34 -19.14 0.22 12.13
C GLY A 34 -17.74 -0.26 11.73
N GLY A 35 -17.28 0.14 10.54
CA GLY A 35 -15.93 -0.20 10.05
C GLY A 35 -15.80 -1.57 9.38
N TYR A 36 -16.90 -2.33 9.30
CA TYR A 36 -17.01 -3.57 8.55
C TYR A 36 -17.94 -3.41 7.32
N PHE A 37 -18.02 -4.45 6.51
CA PHE A 37 -18.86 -4.55 5.33
C PHE A 37 -19.79 -5.76 5.46
N ILE A 38 -21.02 -5.63 4.96
CA ILE A 38 -21.96 -6.75 4.89
C ILE A 38 -21.92 -7.32 3.47
N VAL A 39 -21.57 -8.60 3.35
CA VAL A 39 -21.47 -9.31 2.06
C VAL A 39 -22.23 -10.64 2.18
N ASN A 40 -23.33 -10.78 1.44
CA ASN A 40 -24.21 -11.95 1.48
C ASN A 40 -24.67 -12.28 2.93
N GLY A 41 -25.06 -11.26 3.69
CA GLY A 41 -25.48 -11.41 5.10
C GLY A 41 -24.34 -11.65 6.09
N ASN A 42 -23.09 -11.70 5.65
CA ASN A 42 -21.93 -11.90 6.54
C ASN A 42 -21.16 -10.59 6.73
N GLU A 43 -20.79 -10.31 7.97
CA GLU A 43 -19.89 -9.21 8.31
C GLU A 43 -18.45 -9.57 7.96
N LYS A 44 -17.78 -8.67 7.26
CA LYS A 44 -16.39 -8.83 6.81
C LYS A 44 -15.63 -7.53 7.05
N VAL A 45 -14.41 -7.67 7.57
CA VAL A 45 -13.51 -6.54 7.79
C VAL A 45 -12.29 -6.65 6.87
N ILE A 46 -11.82 -5.51 6.37
CA ILE A 46 -10.53 -5.45 5.67
C ILE A 46 -9.44 -5.36 6.73
N ARG A 47 -8.57 -6.37 6.77
CA ARG A 47 -7.47 -6.42 7.75
C ARG A 47 -6.41 -5.37 7.43
N MET A 48 -5.99 -4.64 8.46
CA MET A 48 -4.85 -3.72 8.36
C MET A 48 -3.54 -4.47 8.13
N LEU A 49 -2.69 -3.93 7.24
CA LEU A 49 -1.39 -4.51 6.90
C LEU A 49 -0.26 -3.54 7.28
N ILE A 50 0.79 -4.08 7.90
CA ILE A 50 2.02 -3.33 8.20
C ILE A 50 2.87 -3.25 6.93
N MET A 51 3.18 -2.03 6.49
CA MET A 51 3.93 -1.76 5.26
C MET A 51 5.11 -0.83 5.54
N PRO A 52 6.15 -0.82 4.68
CA PRO A 52 7.25 0.14 4.80
C PRO A 52 6.76 1.59 4.83
N ARG A 53 7.48 2.45 5.54
CA ARG A 53 7.18 3.88 5.66
C ARG A 53 7.06 4.52 4.27
N ARG A 54 6.01 5.32 4.08
CA ARG A 54 5.74 6.04 2.82
C ARG A 54 6.78 7.13 2.62
N ASN A 55 7.25 7.29 1.39
CA ASN A 55 8.08 8.41 0.94
C ASN A 55 9.33 8.65 1.81
N TYR A 56 9.95 7.57 2.30
CA TYR A 56 11.16 7.62 3.11
C TYR A 56 12.19 6.63 2.56
N PRO A 57 13.42 7.08 2.21
CA PRO A 57 14.47 6.20 1.72
C PRO A 57 15.05 5.37 2.88
N ILE A 58 15.01 4.04 2.73
CA ILE A 58 15.55 3.10 3.73
C ILE A 58 16.80 2.46 3.14
N ALA A 59 17.95 2.68 3.77
CA ALA A 59 19.17 1.93 3.47
C ALA A 59 19.02 0.49 3.97
N MET A 60 19.31 -0.48 3.11
CA MET A 60 19.19 -1.90 3.43
C MET A 60 20.39 -2.68 2.94
N SER A 61 20.73 -3.73 3.69
CA SER A 61 21.62 -4.80 3.26
C SER A 61 20.81 -6.09 3.13
N ARG A 62 20.70 -6.64 1.93
CA ARG A 62 19.97 -7.88 1.64
C ARG A 62 20.84 -8.82 0.81
N PRO A 63 21.30 -9.96 1.36
CA PRO A 63 22.16 -10.91 0.63
C PRO A 63 21.56 -11.38 -0.70
N LYS A 64 20.23 -11.56 -0.76
CA LYS A 64 19.49 -11.93 -1.98
C LYS A 64 19.59 -10.90 -3.11
N TRP A 65 20.10 -9.69 -2.88
CA TRP A 65 20.31 -8.73 -3.97
C TRP A 65 21.53 -9.07 -4.83
N ARG A 66 22.52 -9.78 -4.29
CA ARG A 66 23.66 -10.28 -5.07
C ARG A 66 23.24 -11.26 -6.17
N SER A 67 22.13 -11.97 -5.99
CA SER A 67 21.63 -12.93 -6.99
C SER A 67 20.82 -12.29 -8.12
N ARG A 68 20.70 -10.95 -8.18
CA ARG A 68 19.97 -10.25 -9.26
C ARG A 68 20.76 -10.14 -10.56
N GLY A 69 22.08 -10.33 -10.51
CA GLY A 69 22.94 -10.26 -11.68
C GLY A 69 24.40 -10.12 -11.29
N GLN A 70 25.29 -10.27 -12.28
CA GLN A 70 26.73 -10.08 -12.07
C GLN A 70 27.02 -8.64 -11.62
N GLY A 71 27.89 -8.49 -10.62
CA GLY A 71 28.30 -7.18 -10.08
C GLY A 71 27.29 -6.52 -9.14
N TYR A 72 26.13 -7.11 -8.86
CA TYR A 72 25.21 -6.59 -7.85
C TYR A 72 25.75 -6.83 -6.43
N THR A 73 25.73 -5.79 -5.59
CA THR A 73 26.05 -5.94 -4.17
C THR A 73 24.79 -6.23 -3.34
N GLN A 74 24.97 -6.49 -2.05
CA GLN A 74 23.87 -6.63 -1.10
C GLN A 74 23.28 -5.28 -0.66
N TYR A 75 23.91 -4.16 -1.02
CA TYR A 75 23.58 -2.84 -0.51
C TYR A 75 22.68 -2.08 -1.47
N GLY A 76 21.85 -1.21 -0.91
CA GLY A 76 20.97 -0.36 -1.69
C GLY A 76 19.96 0.39 -0.83
N ILE A 77 19.19 1.24 -1.49
CA ILE A 77 18.13 2.03 -0.89
C ILE A 77 16.80 1.53 -1.42
N SER A 78 15.81 1.34 -0.56
CA SER A 78 14.42 1.07 -0.97
C SER A 78 13.52 2.18 -0.50
N MET A 79 12.62 2.60 -1.38
CA MET A 79 11.66 3.65 -1.11
C MET A 79 10.28 3.23 -1.60
N ARG A 80 9.30 3.29 -0.71
CA ARG A 80 7.89 3.12 -1.06
C ARG A 80 7.31 4.48 -1.43
N CYS A 81 7.29 4.78 -2.72
CA CYS A 81 6.75 6.02 -3.27
C CYS A 81 5.23 5.91 -3.36
N VAL A 82 4.50 6.80 -2.69
CA VAL A 82 3.04 6.80 -2.62
C VAL A 82 2.52 8.14 -3.15
N LYS A 83 1.63 8.07 -4.13
CA LYS A 83 0.96 9.24 -4.71
C LYS A 83 -0.22 9.70 -3.84
N GLU A 84 -0.81 10.83 -4.19
CA GLU A 84 -1.94 11.43 -3.46
C GLU A 84 -3.16 10.49 -3.41
N GLU A 85 -3.43 9.77 -4.49
CA GLU A 85 -4.49 8.75 -4.59
C GLU A 85 -4.17 7.43 -3.87
N HIS A 86 -3.12 7.41 -3.04
CA HIS A 86 -2.65 6.27 -2.24
C HIS A 86 -2.12 5.06 -3.02
N THR A 87 -2.04 5.13 -4.35
CA THR A 87 -1.31 4.15 -5.16
C THR A 87 0.18 4.22 -4.88
N ALA A 88 0.83 3.06 -4.77
CA ALA A 88 2.23 2.95 -4.36
C ALA A 88 3.09 2.19 -5.36
N VAL A 89 4.32 2.66 -5.56
CA VAL A 89 5.38 2.00 -6.31
C VAL A 89 6.59 1.85 -5.40
N ASN A 90 7.14 0.64 -5.31
CA ASN A 90 8.41 0.42 -4.60
C ASN A 90 9.56 0.59 -5.59
N MET A 91 10.46 1.52 -5.28
CA MET A 91 11.68 1.75 -6.04
C MET A 91 12.88 1.27 -5.22
N ASN A 92 13.82 0.60 -5.87
CA ASN A 92 15.08 0.17 -5.27
C ASN A 92 16.25 0.76 -6.05
N LEU A 93 17.22 1.33 -5.35
CA LEU A 93 18.51 1.72 -5.89
C LEU A 93 19.54 0.69 -5.45
N HIS A 94 20.07 -0.07 -6.39
CA HIS A 94 21.07 -1.09 -6.14
C HIS A 94 22.47 -0.52 -6.39
N TYR A 95 23.37 -0.69 -5.42
CA TYR A 95 24.78 -0.35 -5.60
C TYR A 95 25.52 -1.53 -6.23
N LEU A 96 26.26 -1.29 -7.30
CA LEU A 96 27.04 -2.31 -8.01
C LEU A 96 28.54 -2.20 -7.65
N GLU A 97 29.27 -3.30 -7.82
CA GLU A 97 30.70 -3.38 -7.50
C GLU A 97 31.56 -2.41 -8.30
N ASN A 98 31.11 -2.05 -9.52
CA ASN A 98 31.78 -1.06 -10.37
C ASN A 98 31.48 0.41 -9.99
N GLY A 99 30.79 0.64 -8.86
CA GLY A 99 30.43 1.98 -8.37
C GLY A 99 29.18 2.59 -9.00
N THR A 100 28.53 1.90 -9.94
CA THR A 100 27.28 2.39 -10.56
C THR A 100 26.06 2.10 -9.70
N VAL A 101 24.97 2.85 -9.94
CA VAL A 101 23.69 2.66 -9.27
C VAL A 101 22.62 2.28 -10.29
N MET A 102 21.95 1.16 -10.05
CA MET A 102 20.83 0.69 -10.87
C MET A 102 19.50 0.96 -10.16
N LEU A 103 18.63 1.73 -10.80
CA LEU A 103 17.25 1.92 -10.40
C LEU A 103 16.41 0.72 -10.85
N ASN A 104 15.59 0.20 -9.94
CA ASN A 104 14.68 -0.91 -10.16
C ASN A 104 13.27 -0.55 -9.67
N PHE A 105 12.26 -0.79 -10.50
CA PHE A 105 10.85 -0.59 -10.16
C PHE A 105 9.96 -1.59 -10.92
N ILE A 106 8.73 -1.78 -10.45
CA ILE A 106 7.73 -2.62 -11.10
C ILE A 106 6.73 -1.75 -11.85
N TYR A 107 6.47 -2.09 -13.11
CA TYR A 107 5.42 -1.47 -13.92
C TYR A 107 4.67 -2.57 -14.67
N GLN A 108 3.33 -2.55 -14.61
CA GLN A 108 2.46 -3.57 -15.24
C GLN A 108 2.90 -5.03 -14.96
N LYS A 109 3.28 -5.32 -13.71
CA LYS A 109 3.77 -6.63 -13.22
C LYS A 109 5.15 -7.06 -13.76
N GLU A 110 5.82 -6.23 -14.54
CA GLU A 110 7.18 -6.46 -15.03
C GLU A 110 8.21 -5.65 -14.22
N LEU A 111 9.41 -6.22 -14.05
CA LEU A 111 10.53 -5.54 -13.41
C LEU A 111 11.36 -4.79 -14.46
N PHE A 112 11.62 -3.52 -14.20
CA PHE A 112 12.47 -2.67 -15.03
C PHE A 112 13.75 -2.30 -14.30
N PHE A 113 14.85 -2.21 -15.05
CA PHE A 113 16.17 -1.81 -14.56
C PHE A 113 16.71 -0.69 -15.42
N LEU A 114 17.05 0.44 -14.79
CA LEU A 114 17.54 1.63 -15.47
C LEU A 114 18.77 2.16 -14.74
N PRO A 115 19.92 2.39 -15.40
CA PRO A 115 21.03 3.06 -14.74
C PRO A 115 20.59 4.45 -14.25
N LEU A 116 20.89 4.78 -12.98
CA LEU A 116 20.38 5.97 -12.32
C LEU A 116 20.69 7.26 -13.09
N GLY A 117 21.84 7.32 -13.78
CA GLY A 117 22.24 8.46 -14.59
C GLY A 117 21.29 8.81 -15.75
N PHE A 118 20.46 7.87 -16.22
CA PHE A 118 19.41 8.17 -17.21
C PHE A 118 18.14 8.78 -16.59
N ALA A 119 17.88 8.50 -15.31
CA ALA A 119 16.70 8.99 -14.60
C ALA A 119 16.88 10.40 -14.03
N LEU A 120 18.13 10.83 -13.80
CA LEU A 120 18.48 12.12 -13.21
C LEU A 120 18.77 13.21 -14.26
N LYS A 121 18.71 12.88 -15.55
CA LYS A 121 18.96 13.80 -16.66
C LYS A 121 17.66 14.31 -17.25
#